data_AF-A0A1E3KP19-F1
#
_entry.id   AF-A0A1E3KP19-F1
#
_cell.length_a   1.000
_cell.length_b   1.000
_cell.length_c   1.000
_cell.angle_alpha   90.00
_cell.angle_beta   90.00
_cell.angle_gamma   90.00
#
_symmetry.space_group_name_H-M   'P 1'
#
loop_
_entity.id
_entity.type
_entity.pdbx_description
1 polymer ?
#
loop_
_entity_poly.entity_id
_entity_poly.type
_entity_poly.pdbx_seq_one_letter_code
_entity_poly.pdbx_strand_id
1 'polypeptide(L)'
;MRHPSCPIIADNGVAFLTESTIATLSQKYEPAAMLDSFAYTNALLWLTAARQQPIVHFWQLQPTVILGLLDQRLPRLTAGLAHLHAAGYQVMLRNSGGLAVVADPGVLNVSLFLPATRERYSITAAYQLMVDYVQAVWPQLNITTGEITRSYCPGDYDLSIAGRKIAGMSQRRTAEALVIMLYVSVDGDQMARSQLIQRFYQVSLAGHHDARFPDVDPQVMTTVADALAAPTDTTATQARFIAILAQHGTVDTTSLPLVTEEPEFQAHLNQAYQQMQRRQQRLHH
;
A
#
# COMPACT_ATOMS: atom_id res chain seq x y z
N MET A 1 25.38 -17.77 -12.72
CA MET A 1 25.53 -16.32 -12.40
C MET A 1 24.73 -16.08 -11.13
N ARG A 2 25.39 -15.77 -10.02
CA ARG A 2 24.76 -15.67 -8.70
C ARG A 2 23.99 -14.35 -8.59
N HIS A 3 22.72 -14.42 -8.20
CA HIS A 3 21.91 -13.26 -7.83
C HIS A 3 22.49 -12.58 -6.58
N PRO A 4 22.38 -11.25 -6.44
CA PRO A 4 22.75 -10.57 -5.20
C PRO A 4 21.82 -11.03 -4.07
N SER A 5 22.43 -11.43 -2.95
CA SER A 5 21.78 -11.90 -1.73
C SER A 5 20.81 -10.84 -1.18
N CYS A 6 19.60 -11.30 -0.84
CA CYS A 6 18.64 -10.57 -0.03
C CYS A 6 19.30 -10.17 1.32
N PRO A 7 19.08 -8.97 1.87
CA PRO A 7 19.60 -8.60 3.19
C PRO A 7 19.06 -9.47 4.35
N ILE A 8 18.17 -10.43 4.07
CA ILE A 8 17.69 -11.44 5.02
C ILE A 8 18.57 -12.72 4.96
N ILE A 9 19.38 -12.91 3.93
CA ILE A 9 20.27 -14.09 3.79
C ILE A 9 21.71 -13.59 3.64
N ALA A 10 22.41 -13.56 4.78
CA ALA A 10 23.81 -13.19 4.83
C ALA A 10 24.67 -14.26 4.12
N ASP A 11 25.37 -13.83 3.06
CA ASP A 11 26.59 -14.47 2.61
C ASP A 11 27.67 -13.37 2.66
N ASN A 12 28.72 -13.60 3.45
CA ASN A 12 29.87 -12.73 3.76
C ASN A 12 29.85 -11.96 5.09
N GLY A 13 30.09 -12.70 6.18
CA GLY A 13 31.22 -12.34 7.06
C GLY A 13 31.09 -11.16 8.02
N VAL A 14 29.88 -10.72 8.38
CA VAL A 14 29.68 -9.82 9.53
C VAL A 14 28.79 -10.53 10.54
N ALA A 15 29.34 -10.79 11.73
CA ALA A 15 28.60 -11.35 12.85
C ALA A 15 27.53 -10.33 13.31
N PHE A 16 26.26 -10.60 12.99
CA PHE A 16 25.14 -9.99 13.69
C PHE A 16 24.69 -10.92 14.81
N LEU A 17 24.82 -10.42 16.03
CA LEU A 17 24.16 -10.94 17.21
C LEU A 17 22.63 -10.88 16.99
N THR A 18 21.91 -11.94 17.39
CA THR A 18 20.45 -12.08 17.51
C THR A 18 19.62 -12.20 16.22
N GLU A 19 18.62 -13.09 16.25
CA GLU A 19 17.57 -13.17 15.24
C GLU A 19 16.97 -11.77 15.01
N SER A 20 16.85 -11.33 13.76
CA SER A 20 16.32 -9.99 13.47
C SER A 20 14.85 -9.91 13.88
N THR A 21 14.55 -9.10 14.90
CA THR A 21 13.17 -8.86 15.34
C THR A 21 12.45 -7.94 14.35
N ILE A 22 11.34 -8.41 13.79
CA ILE A 22 10.47 -7.66 12.88
C ILE A 22 9.30 -7.10 13.68
N ALA A 23 9.23 -5.78 13.83
CA ALA A 23 8.14 -5.13 14.54
C ALA A 23 6.89 -5.01 13.66
N THR A 24 5.71 -5.17 14.25
CA THR A 24 4.43 -5.10 13.53
C THR A 24 3.46 -4.15 14.20
N LEU A 25 2.66 -3.46 13.39
CA LEU A 25 1.59 -2.58 13.83
C LEU A 25 0.36 -2.84 12.96
N SER A 26 -0.82 -2.87 13.57
CA SER A 26 -2.09 -3.08 12.88
C SER A 26 -3.07 -1.99 13.25
N GLN A 27 -3.61 -1.27 12.27
CA GLN A 27 -4.53 -0.16 12.51
C GLN A 27 -5.73 -0.20 11.58
N LYS A 28 -6.92 0.05 12.11
CA LYS A 28 -8.12 0.31 11.32
C LYS A 28 -8.52 1.74 11.61
N TYR A 29 -8.54 2.58 10.59
CA TYR A 29 -8.83 4.00 10.78
C TYR A 29 -10.29 4.29 10.50
N GLU A 30 -10.92 4.98 11.46
CA GLU A 30 -12.21 5.62 11.26
C GLU A 30 -12.07 6.81 10.29
N PRO A 31 -13.17 7.26 9.64
CA PRO A 31 -13.13 8.32 8.64
C PRO A 31 -12.43 9.60 9.12
N ALA A 32 -12.64 9.99 10.38
CA ALA A 32 -12.03 11.17 10.98
C ALA A 32 -10.49 11.07 11.11
N ALA A 33 -9.95 9.85 11.16
CA ALA A 33 -8.54 9.55 11.29
C ALA A 33 -7.90 9.09 9.96
N MET A 34 -8.59 9.17 8.82
CA MET A 34 -8.08 8.61 7.55
C MET A 34 -6.71 9.19 7.14
N LEU A 35 -6.44 10.47 7.47
CA LEU A 35 -5.16 11.10 7.14
C LEU A 35 -3.99 10.52 7.95
N ASP A 36 -4.27 9.92 9.10
CA ASP A 36 -3.25 9.27 9.93
C ASP A 36 -2.61 8.10 9.18
N SER A 37 -3.35 7.39 8.32
CA SER A 37 -2.79 6.27 7.53
C SER A 37 -1.52 6.63 6.75
N PHE A 38 -1.49 7.81 6.11
CA PHE A 38 -0.31 8.31 5.40
C PHE A 38 0.64 9.14 6.29
N ALA A 39 0.15 9.68 7.40
CA ALA A 39 1.02 10.34 8.38
C ALA A 39 1.92 9.31 9.08
N TYR A 40 1.35 8.19 9.54
CA TYR A 40 2.05 7.02 10.09
C TYR A 40 3.11 6.51 9.13
N THR A 41 2.83 6.48 7.82
CA THR A 41 3.84 6.06 6.83
C THR A 41 5.13 6.88 6.93
N ASN A 42 5.06 8.20 7.14
CA ASN A 42 6.27 9.01 7.25
C ASN A 42 6.92 8.89 8.64
N ALA A 43 6.13 8.79 9.72
CA ALA A 43 6.64 8.61 11.08
C ALA A 43 7.35 7.26 11.25
N LEU A 44 6.76 6.17 10.73
CA LEU A 44 7.36 4.84 10.73
C LEU A 44 8.61 4.77 9.84
N LEU A 45 8.63 5.51 8.72
CA LEU A 45 9.83 5.57 7.86
C LEU A 45 11.00 6.26 8.57
N TRP A 46 10.73 7.31 9.36
CA TRP A 46 11.73 7.90 10.25
C TRP A 46 12.16 6.89 11.33
N LEU A 47 11.21 6.26 12.01
CA LEU A 47 11.49 5.31 13.09
C LEU A 47 12.36 4.12 12.61
N THR A 48 12.08 3.62 11.40
CA THR A 48 12.86 2.56 10.75
C THR A 48 14.32 2.96 10.58
N ALA A 49 14.57 4.20 10.15
CA ALA A 49 15.93 4.73 10.02
C ALA A 49 16.59 4.90 11.41
N ALA A 50 15.85 5.43 12.39
CA ALA A 50 16.37 5.66 13.73
C ALA A 50 16.74 4.37 14.48
N ARG A 51 15.93 3.32 14.34
CA ARG A 51 16.11 2.05 15.07
C ARG A 51 16.83 0.96 14.28
N GLN A 52 17.05 1.17 12.98
CA GLN A 52 17.62 0.17 12.08
C GLN A 52 16.89 -1.19 12.18
N GLN A 53 15.56 -1.14 12.34
CA GLN A 53 14.70 -2.32 12.56
C GLN A 53 13.62 -2.39 11.47
N PRO A 54 13.40 -3.54 10.82
CA PRO A 54 12.28 -3.74 9.91
C PRO A 54 10.93 -3.59 10.61
N ILE A 55 9.98 -2.94 9.95
CA ILE A 55 8.60 -2.77 10.43
C ILE A 55 7.62 -3.25 9.36
N VAL A 56 6.55 -3.94 9.76
CA VAL A 56 5.38 -4.20 8.91
C VAL A 56 4.15 -3.54 9.51
N HIS A 57 3.56 -2.62 8.76
CA HIS A 57 2.34 -1.94 9.14
C HIS A 57 1.17 -2.44 8.28
N PHE A 58 0.21 -3.08 8.94
CA PHE A 58 -1.07 -3.49 8.35
C PHE A 58 -2.11 -2.42 8.63
N TRP A 59 -2.79 -1.95 7.59
CA TRP A 59 -3.83 -0.95 7.81
C TRP A 59 -5.00 -1.01 6.85
N GLN A 60 -6.13 -0.54 7.34
CA GLN A 60 -7.40 -0.50 6.63
C GLN A 60 -8.10 0.84 6.83
N LEU A 61 -8.91 1.23 5.84
CA LEU A 61 -9.79 2.38 5.91
C LEU A 61 -11.24 1.92 5.77
N GLN A 62 -12.16 2.70 6.33
CA GLN A 62 -13.54 2.73 5.86
C GLN A 62 -13.61 3.16 4.38
N PRO A 63 -14.74 2.98 3.67
CA PRO A 63 -14.85 3.30 2.24
C PRO A 63 -14.25 4.67 1.87
N THR A 64 -13.08 4.62 1.22
CA THR A 64 -12.24 5.79 0.91
C THR A 64 -11.61 5.61 -0.47
N VAL A 65 -11.65 6.66 -1.29
CA VAL A 65 -10.82 6.74 -2.49
C VAL A 65 -9.59 7.58 -2.20
N ILE A 66 -8.43 6.96 -2.35
CA ILE A 66 -7.14 7.63 -2.17
C ILE A 66 -6.66 8.08 -3.55
N LEU A 67 -6.75 9.38 -3.81
CA LEU A 67 -6.30 10.02 -5.03
C LEU A 67 -4.78 10.23 -5.04
N GLY A 68 -4.17 10.07 -6.21
CA GLY A 68 -2.79 10.42 -6.48
C GLY A 68 -2.62 11.87 -6.96
N LEU A 69 -1.37 12.32 -7.04
CA LEU A 69 -1.05 13.71 -7.42
C LEU A 69 -1.44 14.08 -8.86
N LEU A 70 -1.58 13.09 -9.75
CA LEU A 70 -2.04 13.34 -11.12
C LEU A 70 -3.55 13.51 -11.18
N ASP A 71 -4.32 12.85 -10.32
CA ASP A 71 -5.79 12.96 -10.29
C ASP A 71 -6.25 14.39 -10.00
N GLN A 72 -5.47 15.17 -9.22
CA GLN A 72 -5.77 16.58 -8.96
C GLN A 72 -5.78 17.45 -10.23
N ARG A 73 -5.26 16.94 -11.36
CA ARG A 73 -5.19 17.65 -12.66
C ARG A 73 -6.37 17.33 -13.57
N LEU A 74 -7.34 16.53 -13.13
CA LEU A 74 -8.53 16.23 -13.91
C LEU A 74 -9.35 17.51 -14.18
N PRO A 75 -9.81 17.74 -15.42
CA PRO A 75 -10.44 19.00 -15.81
C PRO A 75 -11.76 19.27 -15.09
N ARG A 76 -12.47 18.22 -14.67
CA ARG A 76 -13.72 18.28 -13.91
C ARG A 76 -13.61 17.53 -12.58
N LEU A 77 -12.48 17.68 -11.88
CA LEU A 77 -12.23 17.01 -10.60
C LEU A 77 -13.39 17.16 -9.61
N THR A 78 -13.95 18.36 -9.45
CA THR A 78 -15.10 18.60 -8.55
C THR A 78 -16.30 17.69 -8.84
N ALA A 79 -16.56 17.39 -10.12
CA ALA A 79 -17.63 16.47 -10.50
C ALA A 79 -17.29 15.01 -10.16
N GLY A 80 -16.03 14.62 -10.33
CA GLY A 80 -15.50 13.35 -9.85
C GLY A 80 -15.64 13.18 -8.34
N LEU A 81 -15.22 14.18 -7.57
CA LEU A 81 -15.34 14.18 -6.11
C LEU A 81 -16.81 14.08 -5.67
N ALA A 82 -17.71 14.81 -6.31
CA ALA A 82 -19.15 14.72 -6.03
C ALA A 82 -19.71 13.32 -6.30
N HIS A 83 -19.28 12.65 -7.39
CA HIS A 83 -19.63 11.26 -7.68
C HIS A 83 -19.15 10.30 -6.58
N LEU A 84 -17.91 10.44 -6.12
CA LEU A 84 -17.35 9.61 -5.05
C LEU A 84 -18.10 9.80 -3.72
N HIS A 85 -18.37 11.05 -3.34
CA HIS A 85 -19.13 11.36 -2.12
C HIS A 85 -20.57 10.84 -2.20
N ALA A 86 -21.23 10.95 -3.35
CA ALA A 86 -22.59 10.43 -3.55
C ALA A 86 -22.64 8.89 -3.45
N ALA A 87 -21.54 8.20 -3.78
CA ALA A 87 -21.38 6.76 -3.59
C ALA A 87 -21.00 6.38 -2.14
N GLY A 88 -20.90 7.34 -1.21
CA GLY A 88 -20.60 7.10 0.20
C GLY A 88 -19.10 6.97 0.53
N TYR A 89 -18.21 7.31 -0.42
CA TYR A 89 -16.77 7.23 -0.19
C TYR A 89 -16.22 8.54 0.36
N GLN A 90 -15.35 8.44 1.37
CA GLN A 90 -14.43 9.53 1.71
C GLN A 90 -13.40 9.70 0.59
N VAL A 91 -12.79 10.88 0.52
CA VAL A 91 -11.71 11.14 -0.46
C VAL A 91 -10.52 11.80 0.23
N MET A 92 -9.33 11.30 -0.08
CA MET A 92 -8.08 11.94 0.33
C MET A 92 -7.05 11.96 -0.79
N LEU A 93 -6.23 13.00 -0.83
CA LEU A 93 -5.09 13.14 -1.73
C LEU A 93 -3.80 12.70 -1.02
N ARG A 94 -3.14 11.66 -1.53
CA ARG A 94 -1.89 11.15 -0.96
C ARG A 94 -0.65 11.93 -1.41
N ASN A 95 0.46 11.74 -0.68
CA ASN A 95 1.73 12.41 -0.96
C ASN A 95 2.70 11.56 -1.82
N SER A 96 2.33 10.33 -2.18
CA SER A 96 3.06 9.44 -3.08
C SER A 96 2.47 9.44 -4.50
N GLY A 97 3.23 8.90 -5.45
CA GLY A 97 2.81 8.80 -6.86
C GLY A 97 1.65 7.84 -7.11
N GLY A 98 1.39 7.58 -8.39
CA GLY A 98 0.27 6.75 -8.85
C GLY A 98 -1.04 7.53 -8.96
N LEU A 99 -2.12 6.78 -9.15
CA LEU A 99 -3.47 7.25 -9.45
C LEU A 99 -4.47 6.74 -8.39
N ALA A 100 -5.75 7.03 -8.59
CA ALA A 100 -6.82 6.68 -7.68
C ALA A 100 -6.88 5.18 -7.37
N VAL A 101 -6.96 4.86 -6.08
CA VAL A 101 -7.14 3.50 -5.56
C VAL A 101 -8.29 3.50 -4.54
N VAL A 102 -9.01 2.39 -4.47
CA VAL A 102 -10.08 2.17 -3.49
C VAL A 102 -9.53 1.48 -2.25
N ALA A 103 -9.92 1.95 -1.07
CA ALA A 103 -9.75 1.28 0.20
C ALA A 103 -11.11 1.14 0.89
N ASP A 104 -11.37 -0.04 1.45
CA ASP A 104 -12.58 -0.36 2.21
C ASP A 104 -12.25 -1.55 3.15
N PRO A 105 -13.20 -2.02 3.99
CA PRO A 105 -12.94 -3.12 4.91
C PRO A 105 -12.46 -4.43 4.28
N GLY A 106 -12.67 -4.63 2.96
CA GLY A 106 -12.19 -5.78 2.21
C GLY A 106 -10.86 -5.61 1.49
N VAL A 107 -10.21 -4.45 1.68
CA VAL A 107 -8.86 -4.15 1.16
C VAL A 107 -7.88 -4.08 2.33
N LEU A 108 -6.80 -4.84 2.25
CA LEU A 108 -5.70 -4.80 3.22
C LEU A 108 -4.53 -4.01 2.64
N ASN A 109 -4.07 -2.98 3.35
CA ASN A 109 -2.80 -2.32 3.03
C ASN A 109 -1.68 -2.92 3.88
N VAL A 110 -0.55 -3.21 3.24
CA VAL A 110 0.65 -3.77 3.86
C VAL A 110 1.84 -2.90 3.51
N SER A 111 2.41 -2.21 4.51
CA SER A 111 3.60 -1.38 4.33
C SER A 111 4.80 -2.08 4.97
N LEU A 112 5.77 -2.49 4.15
CA LEU A 112 7.03 -3.10 4.57
C LEU A 112 8.12 -2.04 4.61
N PHE A 113 8.60 -1.70 5.80
CA PHE A 113 9.68 -0.75 6.03
C PHE A 113 10.99 -1.49 6.27
N LEU A 114 12.04 -1.06 5.59
CA LEU A 114 13.37 -1.67 5.69
C LEU A 114 14.43 -0.60 5.96
N PRO A 115 15.36 -0.86 6.91
CA PRO A 115 16.57 -0.07 7.04
C PRO A 115 17.48 -0.37 5.85
N ALA A 116 17.65 0.59 4.95
CA ALA A 116 18.38 0.39 3.71
C ALA A 116 18.79 1.72 3.09
N THR A 117 20.03 1.77 2.60
CA THR A 117 20.48 2.88 1.75
C THR A 117 20.14 2.62 0.27
N ARG A 118 20.00 3.69 -0.51
CA ARG A 118 19.70 3.58 -1.95
C ARG A 118 20.75 2.79 -2.74
N GLU A 119 22.01 2.90 -2.32
CA GLU A 119 23.15 2.21 -2.94
C GLU A 119 23.10 0.70 -2.72
N ARG A 120 22.61 0.28 -1.55
CA ARG A 120 22.60 -1.13 -1.14
C ARG A 120 21.36 -1.89 -1.58
N TYR A 121 20.25 -1.19 -1.87
CA TYR A 121 18.99 -1.85 -2.20
C TYR A 121 18.27 -1.15 -3.34
N SER A 122 18.24 -1.76 -4.52
CA SER A 122 17.65 -1.16 -5.72
C SER A 122 16.13 -1.05 -5.62
N ILE A 123 15.54 -0.24 -6.50
CA ILE A 123 14.08 -0.11 -6.65
C ILE A 123 13.46 -1.46 -7.00
N THR A 124 13.99 -2.14 -8.01
CA THR A 124 13.53 -3.45 -8.47
C THR A 124 13.64 -4.51 -7.38
N ALA A 125 14.75 -4.54 -6.61
CA ALA A 125 14.90 -5.50 -5.52
C ALA A 125 13.85 -5.30 -4.42
N ALA A 126 13.49 -4.04 -4.11
CA ALA A 126 12.45 -3.75 -3.13
C ALA A 126 11.07 -4.20 -3.58
N TYR A 127 10.71 -3.98 -4.84
CA TYR A 127 9.45 -4.49 -5.37
C TYR A 127 9.45 -6.02 -5.42
N GLN A 128 10.53 -6.64 -5.90
CA GLN A 128 10.63 -8.11 -5.95
C GLN A 128 10.46 -8.74 -4.58
N LEU A 129 11.03 -8.16 -3.52
CA LEU A 129 10.83 -8.66 -2.16
C LEU A 129 9.34 -8.68 -1.75
N MET A 130 8.57 -7.65 -2.11
CA MET A 130 7.13 -7.65 -1.83
C MET A 130 6.38 -8.66 -2.71
N VAL A 131 6.80 -8.87 -3.96
CA VAL A 131 6.26 -9.93 -4.84
C VAL A 131 6.47 -11.29 -4.17
N ASP A 132 7.70 -11.60 -3.76
CA ASP A 132 8.07 -12.87 -3.13
C ASP A 132 7.27 -13.09 -1.82
N TYR A 133 7.11 -12.03 -1.02
CA TYR A 133 6.35 -12.08 0.22
C TYR A 133 4.86 -12.40 -0.03
N VAL A 134 4.24 -11.76 -1.03
CA VAL A 134 2.84 -12.04 -1.41
C VAL A 134 2.69 -13.46 -1.98
N GLN A 135 3.62 -13.93 -2.81
CA GLN A 135 3.62 -15.30 -3.34
C GLN A 135 3.74 -16.33 -2.20
N ALA A 136 4.57 -16.08 -1.20
CA ALA A 136 4.71 -16.95 -0.04
C ALA A 136 3.43 -17.03 0.83
N VAL A 137 2.61 -15.98 0.87
CA VAL A 137 1.32 -15.96 1.59
C VAL A 137 0.28 -16.89 0.93
N TRP A 138 0.33 -17.01 -0.40
CA TRP A 138 -0.58 -17.84 -1.20
C TRP A 138 0.18 -18.73 -2.20
N PRO A 139 0.97 -19.71 -1.74
CA PRO A 139 1.78 -20.55 -2.61
C PRO A 139 0.95 -21.40 -3.60
N GLN A 140 -0.34 -21.59 -3.32
CA GLN A 140 -1.29 -22.28 -4.19
C GLN A 140 -1.82 -21.42 -5.34
N LEU A 141 -1.63 -20.09 -5.30
CA LEU A 141 -2.07 -19.17 -6.35
C LEU A 141 -0.88 -18.84 -7.25
N ASN A 142 -1.06 -18.97 -8.57
CA ASN A 142 -0.05 -18.51 -9.54
C ASN A 142 -0.11 -16.98 -9.67
N ILE A 143 0.48 -16.28 -8.70
CA ILE A 143 0.54 -14.82 -8.66
C ILE A 143 1.70 -14.34 -9.54
N THR A 144 1.39 -13.57 -10.57
CA THR A 144 2.35 -12.98 -11.49
C THR A 144 2.44 -11.46 -11.32
N THR A 145 3.60 -10.89 -11.63
CA THR A 145 3.81 -9.44 -11.63
C THR A 145 3.85 -8.88 -13.06
N GLY A 146 3.24 -7.72 -13.26
CA GLY A 146 3.23 -7.00 -14.54
C GLY A 146 2.05 -6.05 -14.63
N GLU A 147 2.20 -4.98 -15.40
CA GLU A 147 1.17 -3.93 -15.52
C GLU A 147 -0.16 -4.45 -16.06
N ILE A 148 -1.25 -4.16 -15.35
CA ILE A 148 -2.62 -4.40 -15.82
C ILE A 148 -3.19 -3.07 -16.27
N THR A 149 -2.93 -2.70 -17.52
CA THR A 149 -3.09 -1.33 -18.08
C THR A 149 -4.50 -0.74 -17.95
N ARG A 150 -5.54 -1.59 -18.02
CA ARG A 150 -6.95 -1.18 -17.88
C ARG A 150 -7.49 -1.32 -16.45
N SER A 151 -6.64 -1.57 -15.47
CA SER A 151 -7.03 -1.52 -14.04
C SER A 151 -7.04 -0.07 -13.55
N TYR A 152 -7.63 0.20 -12.37
CA TYR A 152 -7.33 1.45 -11.68
C TYR A 152 -5.92 1.42 -11.07
N CYS A 153 -5.28 2.59 -11.04
CA CYS A 153 -3.90 2.76 -10.61
C CYS A 153 -2.94 1.70 -11.18
N PRO A 154 -2.86 1.57 -12.51
CA PRO A 154 -1.95 0.60 -13.14
C PRO A 154 -0.49 0.93 -12.80
N GLY A 155 0.35 -0.10 -12.73
CA GLY A 155 1.78 0.06 -12.57
C GLY A 155 2.58 -1.21 -12.87
N ASP A 156 3.87 -1.04 -13.16
CA ASP A 156 4.79 -2.11 -13.62
C ASP A 156 4.82 -3.36 -12.73
N TYR A 157 4.54 -3.20 -11.44
CA TYR A 157 4.54 -4.27 -10.43
C TYR A 157 3.15 -4.60 -9.88
N ASP A 158 2.10 -4.39 -10.67
CA ASP A 158 0.79 -4.93 -10.32
C ASP A 158 0.89 -6.45 -10.14
N LEU A 159 0.18 -6.99 -9.15
CA LEU A 159 0.09 -8.43 -8.93
C LEU A 159 -1.26 -8.93 -9.43
N SER A 160 -1.23 -10.03 -10.16
CA SER A 160 -2.42 -10.59 -10.80
C SER A 160 -2.48 -12.11 -10.71
N ILE A 161 -3.70 -12.64 -10.80
CA ILE A 161 -3.98 -14.07 -10.93
C ILE A 161 -4.81 -14.23 -12.20
N ALA A 162 -4.37 -15.12 -13.09
CA ALA A 162 -5.01 -15.33 -14.39
C ALA A 162 -5.24 -14.02 -15.17
N GLY A 163 -4.29 -13.08 -15.10
CA GLY A 163 -4.36 -11.78 -15.78
C GLY A 163 -5.29 -10.75 -15.12
N ARG A 164 -5.93 -11.07 -13.98
CA ARG A 164 -6.77 -10.14 -13.22
C ARG A 164 -6.01 -9.61 -12.01
N LYS A 165 -5.89 -8.29 -11.90
CA LYS A 165 -5.18 -7.60 -10.81
C LYS A 165 -5.84 -7.86 -9.46
N ILE A 166 -5.04 -8.23 -8.46
CA ILE A 166 -5.43 -8.35 -7.04
C ILE A 166 -4.78 -7.31 -6.15
N ALA A 167 -3.66 -6.73 -6.58
CA ALA A 167 -2.89 -5.82 -5.76
C ALA A 167 -2.06 -4.87 -6.62
N GLY A 168 -1.71 -3.73 -6.05
CA GLY A 168 -0.78 -2.78 -6.63
C GLY A 168 0.15 -2.23 -5.54
N MET A 169 1.33 -1.78 -5.96
CA MET A 169 2.35 -1.33 -5.02
C MET A 169 3.01 -0.02 -5.41
N SER A 170 3.49 0.69 -4.41
CA SER A 170 4.31 1.89 -4.55
C SER A 170 5.44 1.85 -3.53
N GLN A 171 6.43 2.74 -3.66
CA GLN A 171 7.52 2.80 -2.70
C GLN A 171 7.90 4.26 -2.38
N ARG A 172 8.51 4.44 -1.21
CA ARG A 172 9.11 5.71 -0.78
C ARG A 172 10.45 5.44 -0.10
N ARG A 173 11.40 6.36 -0.21
CA ARG A 173 12.79 6.19 0.25
C ARG A 173 13.31 7.47 0.91
N THR A 174 14.00 7.32 2.04
CA THR A 174 14.90 8.32 2.62
C THR A 174 16.35 7.94 2.32
N ALA A 175 17.32 8.55 3.01
CA ALA A 175 18.73 8.17 2.91
C ALA A 175 19.01 6.78 3.52
N GLU A 176 18.30 6.43 4.60
CA GLU A 176 18.63 5.28 5.45
C GLU A 176 17.47 4.28 5.61
N ALA A 177 16.30 4.57 5.05
CA ALA A 177 15.17 3.64 5.07
C ALA A 177 14.34 3.73 3.79
N LEU A 178 13.58 2.67 3.54
CA LEU A 178 12.56 2.62 2.51
C LEU A 178 11.30 1.97 3.03
N VAL A 179 10.19 2.25 2.34
CA VAL A 179 8.92 1.56 2.53
C VAL A 179 8.37 1.11 1.18
N ILE A 180 7.94 -0.15 1.10
CA ILE A 180 7.11 -0.69 0.02
C ILE A 180 5.68 -0.74 0.54
N MET A 181 4.77 -0.06 -0.12
CA MET A 181 3.36 0.01 0.24
C MET A 181 2.56 -0.80 -0.77
N LEU A 182 1.89 -1.84 -0.31
CA LEU A 182 1.01 -2.71 -1.06
C LEU A 182 -0.44 -2.45 -0.63
N TYR A 183 -1.37 -2.43 -1.57
CA TYR A 183 -2.78 -2.71 -1.27
C TYR A 183 -3.15 -4.05 -1.89
N VAL A 184 -3.97 -4.85 -1.19
CA VAL A 184 -4.49 -6.12 -1.68
C VAL A 184 -6.02 -6.12 -1.58
N SER A 185 -6.70 -6.36 -2.70
CA SER A 185 -8.13 -6.65 -2.74
C SER A 185 -8.36 -8.07 -2.20
N VAL A 186 -8.72 -8.19 -0.91
CA VAL A 186 -8.84 -9.48 -0.24
C VAL A 186 -10.18 -10.12 -0.53
N ASP A 187 -11.28 -9.41 -0.24
CA ASP A 187 -12.65 -9.85 -0.45
C ASP A 187 -13.54 -8.67 -0.91
N GLY A 188 -14.85 -8.85 -0.94
CA GLY A 188 -15.83 -7.82 -1.31
C GLY A 188 -16.05 -7.66 -2.82
N ASP A 189 -16.84 -6.65 -3.21
CA ASP A 189 -17.25 -6.44 -4.60
C ASP A 189 -16.21 -5.64 -5.40
N GLN A 190 -15.24 -6.35 -5.98
CA GLN A 190 -14.22 -5.73 -6.82
C GLN A 190 -14.80 -5.12 -8.11
N MET A 191 -15.91 -5.66 -8.63
CA MET A 191 -16.58 -5.10 -9.81
C MET A 191 -17.10 -3.69 -9.50
N ALA A 192 -17.77 -3.52 -8.37
CA ALA A 192 -18.26 -2.23 -7.89
C ALA A 192 -17.10 -1.25 -7.62
N ARG A 193 -16.00 -1.69 -7.01
CA ARG A 193 -14.79 -0.84 -6.82
C ARG A 193 -14.27 -0.32 -8.16
N SER A 194 -14.15 -1.18 -9.16
CA SER A 194 -13.64 -0.79 -10.47
C SER A 194 -14.62 0.11 -11.22
N GLN A 195 -15.93 -0.15 -11.15
CA GLN A 195 -16.97 0.72 -11.73
C GLN A 195 -17.01 2.10 -11.08
N LEU A 196 -16.80 2.19 -9.77
CA LEU A 196 -16.70 3.45 -9.03
C LEU A 196 -15.59 4.33 -9.63
N ILE A 197 -14.39 3.77 -9.80
CA ILE A 197 -13.24 4.51 -10.33
C ILE A 197 -13.36 4.77 -11.84
N GLN A 198 -13.92 3.83 -12.60
CA GLN A 198 -14.25 4.04 -14.01
C GLN A 198 -15.16 5.26 -14.16
N ARG A 199 -16.24 5.32 -13.38
CA ARG A 199 -17.17 6.44 -13.43
C ARG A 199 -16.53 7.73 -12.95
N PHE A 200 -15.70 7.69 -11.91
CA PHE A 200 -14.91 8.83 -11.46
C PHE A 200 -14.08 9.44 -12.60
N TYR A 201 -13.32 8.63 -13.35
CA TYR A 201 -12.54 9.15 -14.47
C TYR A 201 -13.42 9.65 -15.62
N GLN A 202 -14.48 8.93 -15.98
CA GLN A 202 -15.40 9.35 -17.05
C GLN A 202 -16.01 10.74 -16.78
N VAL A 203 -16.53 10.98 -15.56
CA VAL A 203 -17.14 12.28 -15.22
C VAL A 203 -16.09 13.37 -15.06
N SER A 204 -14.90 13.03 -14.57
CA SER A 204 -13.82 14.00 -14.33
C SER A 204 -13.11 14.42 -15.61
N LEU A 205 -13.10 13.56 -16.63
CA LEU A 205 -12.57 13.86 -17.96
C LEU A 205 -13.61 14.57 -18.86
N ALA A 206 -14.90 14.34 -18.61
CA ALA A 206 -16.00 15.00 -19.33
C ALA A 206 -15.85 14.95 -20.86
N GLY A 207 -15.49 13.77 -21.39
CA GLY A 207 -15.29 13.54 -22.83
C GLY A 207 -13.91 13.88 -23.38
N HIS A 208 -12.99 14.43 -22.57
CA HIS A 208 -11.59 14.61 -22.96
C HIS A 208 -10.82 13.29 -22.87
N HIS A 209 -9.95 13.03 -23.85
CA HIS A 209 -8.99 11.94 -23.77
C HIS A 209 -7.66 12.45 -23.20
N ASP A 210 -7.14 11.77 -22.18
CA ASP A 210 -5.83 12.06 -21.59
C ASP A 210 -5.18 10.74 -21.17
N ALA A 211 -4.11 10.37 -21.87
CA ALA A 211 -3.42 9.10 -21.71
C ALA A 211 -2.75 8.92 -20.33
N ARG A 212 -2.72 9.97 -19.49
CA ARG A 212 -2.23 9.87 -18.11
C ARG A 212 -3.24 9.22 -17.17
N PHE A 213 -4.51 9.12 -17.57
CA PHE A 213 -5.57 8.51 -16.79
C PHE A 213 -6.04 7.19 -17.44
N PRO A 214 -6.35 6.16 -16.65
CA PRO A 214 -6.67 4.83 -17.19
C PRO A 214 -8.09 4.79 -17.74
N ASP A 215 -8.26 4.11 -18.87
CA ASP A 215 -9.57 3.61 -19.31
C ASP A 215 -9.87 2.32 -18.54
N VAL A 216 -10.48 2.48 -17.36
CA VAL A 216 -10.72 1.38 -16.43
C VAL A 216 -11.72 0.38 -17.04
N ASP A 217 -11.30 -0.87 -17.16
CA ASP A 217 -12.15 -2.02 -17.43
C ASP A 217 -12.48 -2.75 -16.11
N PRO A 218 -13.74 -2.75 -15.67
CA PRO A 218 -14.11 -3.40 -14.43
C PRO A 218 -13.80 -4.90 -14.34
N GLN A 219 -13.58 -5.59 -15.47
CA GLN A 219 -13.36 -7.03 -15.53
C GLN A 219 -11.90 -7.45 -15.29
N VAL A 220 -10.93 -6.53 -15.38
CA VAL A 220 -9.50 -6.88 -15.29
C VAL A 220 -8.95 -6.89 -13.86
N MET A 221 -9.82 -6.81 -12.85
CA MET A 221 -9.46 -6.86 -11.42
C MET A 221 -10.25 -7.94 -10.70
N THR A 222 -9.71 -8.48 -9.61
CA THR A 222 -10.35 -9.51 -8.77
C THR A 222 -9.98 -9.35 -7.31
N THR A 223 -10.68 -10.09 -6.46
CA THR A 223 -10.26 -10.33 -5.08
C THR A 223 -9.47 -11.64 -4.95
N VAL A 224 -8.72 -11.76 -3.87
CA VAL A 224 -8.07 -13.02 -3.47
C VAL A 224 -9.12 -14.09 -3.15
N ALA A 225 -10.21 -13.75 -2.47
CA ALA A 225 -11.30 -14.68 -2.14
C ALA A 225 -11.91 -15.32 -3.40
N ASP A 226 -12.19 -14.52 -4.43
CA ASP A 226 -12.70 -15.03 -5.71
C ASP A 226 -11.68 -15.95 -6.39
N ALA A 227 -10.40 -15.57 -6.37
CA ALA A 227 -9.34 -16.37 -6.98
C ALA A 227 -9.10 -17.70 -6.26
N LEU A 228 -9.30 -17.74 -4.94
CA LEU A 228 -9.26 -18.97 -4.14
C LEU A 228 -10.52 -19.82 -4.31
N ALA A 229 -11.62 -19.25 -4.82
CA ALA A 229 -12.96 -19.83 -4.74
C ALA A 229 -13.33 -20.25 -3.31
N ALA A 230 -12.85 -19.51 -2.31
CA ALA A 230 -13.03 -19.79 -0.89
C ALA A 230 -13.11 -18.49 -0.09
N PRO A 231 -13.93 -18.45 0.99
CA PRO A 231 -14.01 -17.27 1.83
C PRO A 231 -12.66 -17.01 2.52
N THR A 232 -12.21 -15.77 2.47
CA THR A 232 -11.11 -15.21 3.25
C THR A 232 -11.44 -13.75 3.53
N ASP A 233 -10.91 -13.21 4.62
CA ASP A 233 -11.06 -11.80 4.97
C ASP A 233 -9.68 -11.16 5.26
N THR A 234 -9.67 -9.86 5.56
CA THR A 234 -8.43 -9.13 5.84
C THR A 234 -7.73 -9.60 7.11
N THR A 235 -8.47 -10.08 8.11
CA THR A 235 -7.94 -10.62 9.36
C THR A 235 -7.15 -11.91 9.11
N ALA A 236 -7.75 -12.87 8.41
CA ALA A 236 -7.11 -14.12 8.02
C ALA A 236 -5.92 -13.87 7.09
N THR A 237 -6.04 -12.92 6.18
CA THR A 237 -4.94 -12.52 5.28
C THR A 237 -3.77 -11.93 6.06
N GLN A 238 -4.03 -11.01 7.00
CA GLN A 238 -3.01 -10.45 7.87
C GLN A 238 -2.30 -11.55 8.69
N ALA A 239 -3.03 -12.51 9.24
CA ALA A 239 -2.45 -13.62 9.97
C ALA A 239 -1.50 -14.46 9.10
N ARG A 240 -1.82 -14.66 7.82
CA ARG A 240 -0.94 -15.35 6.86
C ARG A 240 0.34 -14.57 6.59
N PHE A 241 0.24 -13.25 6.37
CA PHE A 241 1.42 -12.38 6.25
C PHE A 241 2.34 -12.51 7.47
N ILE A 242 1.78 -12.40 8.69
CA ILE A 242 2.54 -12.56 9.94
C ILE A 242 3.18 -13.95 10.05
N ALA A 243 2.48 -15.02 9.65
CA ALA A 243 3.01 -16.38 9.66
C ALA A 243 4.22 -16.55 8.73
N ILE A 244 4.24 -15.86 7.59
CA ILE A 244 5.42 -15.85 6.70
C ILE A 244 6.56 -15.05 7.34
N LEU A 245 6.31 -13.90 7.97
CA LEU A 245 7.36 -13.16 8.70
C LEU A 245 8.04 -14.01 9.78
N ALA A 246 7.25 -14.79 10.52
CA ALA A 246 7.75 -15.64 11.60
C ALA A 246 8.69 -16.77 11.12
N GLN A 247 8.71 -17.08 9.81
CA GLN A 247 9.67 -18.02 9.22
C GLN A 247 11.05 -17.39 8.99
N HIS A 248 11.14 -16.05 9.03
CA HIS A 248 12.34 -15.28 8.68
C HIS A 248 12.90 -14.46 9.84
N GLY A 249 12.24 -14.46 11.01
CA GLY A 249 12.71 -13.77 12.20
C GLY A 249 11.67 -13.79 13.33
N THR A 250 12.06 -13.27 14.49
CA THR A 250 11.13 -13.08 15.61
C THR A 250 10.17 -11.94 15.29
N VAL A 251 8.86 -12.19 15.35
CA VAL A 251 7.84 -11.15 15.14
C VAL A 251 7.44 -10.51 16.46
N ASP A 252 7.62 -9.20 16.57
CA ASP A 252 7.18 -8.40 17.71
C ASP A 252 5.89 -7.66 17.38
N THR A 253 4.83 -8.01 18.11
CA THR A 253 3.50 -7.40 17.99
C THR A 253 3.18 -6.43 19.13
N THR A 254 4.12 -6.24 20.06
CA THR A 254 3.86 -5.62 21.37
C THR A 254 4.59 -4.30 21.57
N SER A 255 5.83 -4.15 21.08
CA SER A 255 6.60 -2.94 21.37
C SER A 255 6.15 -1.74 20.54
N LEU A 256 5.83 -1.95 19.25
CA LEU A 256 5.55 -0.84 18.34
C LEU A 256 4.34 0.02 18.76
N PRO A 257 3.22 -0.53 19.28
CA PRO A 257 2.14 0.27 19.86
C PRO A 257 2.57 1.16 21.03
N LEU A 258 3.50 0.72 21.88
CA LEU A 258 4.02 1.54 22.99
C LEU A 258 4.90 2.67 22.47
N VAL A 259 5.74 2.34 21.49
CA VAL A 259 6.66 3.28 20.84
C VAL A 259 5.91 4.38 20.12
N THR A 260 4.75 4.06 19.53
CA THR A 260 3.95 5.06 18.83
C THR A 260 3.35 6.09 19.79
N GLU A 261 3.28 5.82 21.09
CA GLU A 261 2.85 6.79 22.11
C GLU A 261 4.01 7.67 22.64
N GLU A 262 5.26 7.37 22.29
CA GLU A 262 6.42 8.15 22.74
C GLU A 262 6.37 9.58 22.18
N PRO A 263 6.78 10.61 22.96
CA PRO A 263 6.71 12.02 22.53
C PRO A 263 7.44 12.31 21.21
N GLU A 264 8.58 11.65 20.96
CA GLU A 264 9.35 11.85 19.73
C GLU A 264 8.61 11.30 18.51
N PHE A 265 8.04 10.10 18.61
CA PHE A 265 7.22 9.54 17.53
C PHE A 265 6.01 10.42 17.27
N GLN A 266 5.32 10.86 18.32
CA GLN A 266 4.16 11.75 18.23
C GLN A 266 4.52 13.09 17.59
N ALA A 267 5.71 13.65 17.82
CA ALA A 267 6.17 14.86 17.14
C ALA A 267 6.31 14.63 15.62
N HIS A 268 6.92 13.51 15.21
CA HIS A 268 7.03 13.14 13.79
C HIS A 268 5.67 12.87 13.14
N LEU A 269 4.77 12.17 13.85
CA LEU A 269 3.41 11.91 13.39
C LEU A 269 2.62 13.20 13.19
N ASN A 270 2.64 14.11 14.17
CA ASN A 270 1.97 15.40 14.10
C ASN A 270 2.49 16.26 12.93
N GLN A 271 3.81 16.30 12.73
CA GLN A 271 4.39 17.00 11.59
C GLN A 271 3.91 16.40 10.26
N ALA A 272 3.90 15.07 10.14
CA ALA A 272 3.44 14.37 8.94
C ALA A 272 1.94 14.59 8.69
N TYR A 273 1.13 14.58 9.75
CA TYR A 273 -0.31 14.83 9.70
C TYR A 273 -0.61 16.25 9.19
N GLN A 274 0.06 17.27 9.72
CA GLN A 274 -0.09 18.64 9.24
C GLN A 274 0.27 18.80 7.75
N GLN A 275 1.28 18.06 7.27
CA GLN A 275 1.60 18.02 5.84
C GLN A 275 0.49 17.36 5.01
N MET A 276 -0.15 16.32 5.53
CA MET A 276 -1.31 15.69 4.90
C MET A 276 -2.52 16.61 4.88
N GLN A 277 -2.82 17.33 5.97
CA GLN A 277 -3.91 18.32 6.01
C GLN A 277 -3.72 19.43 4.98
N ARG A 278 -2.55 20.07 4.93
CA ARG A 278 -2.24 21.11 3.92
C ARG A 278 -2.40 20.59 2.49
N ARG A 279 -2.16 19.30 2.27
CA ARG A 279 -2.32 18.70 0.94
C ARG A 279 -3.78 18.58 0.52
N GLN A 280 -4.69 18.33 1.46
CA GLN A 280 -6.12 18.17 1.13
C GLN A 280 -6.72 19.47 0.58
N GLN A 281 -6.15 20.62 0.91
CA GLN A 281 -6.57 21.93 0.36
C GLN A 281 -6.54 21.96 -1.19
N ARG A 282 -5.72 21.13 -1.83
CA ARG A 282 -5.63 21.03 -3.29
C ARG A 282 -6.84 20.39 -3.96
N LEU A 283 -7.71 19.73 -3.20
CA LEU A 283 -8.96 19.17 -3.71
C LEU A 283 -10.09 20.22 -3.80
N HIS A 284 -9.85 21.43 -3.30
CA HIS A 284 -10.81 22.53 -3.27
C HIS A 284 -10.47 23.67 -4.25
N HIS A 285 -9.45 23.48 -5.08
CA HIS A 285 -9.00 24.41 -6.13
C HIS A 285 -9.34 23.85 -7.50
#